data_AF-A0A7S2I8M7-F1
#
_entry.id   AF-A0A7S2I8M7-F1
#
_cell.length_a   1.000
_cell.length_b   1.000
_cell.length_c   1.000
_cell.angle_alpha   90.00
_cell.angle_beta   90.00
_cell.angle_gamma   90.00
#
_symmetry.space_group_name_H-M   'P 1'
#
loop_
_entity.id
_entity.type
_entity.pdbx_description
1 polymer ?
#
loop_
_entity_poly.entity_id
_entity_poly.type
_entity_poly.pdbx_seq_one_letter_code
_entity_poly.pdbx_strand_id
1 'polypeptide(L)'
;EDLIADLKALSELWCGRHRPRDWWRVAGCAGRSSEILLILGDCDHLAHQREFQEAMGSILRACGAYRVLLGTRSRIENTSWGLFKVVHHELHGLNAMASARLFLRRVHRPILWREVVQGEQLGDGATGPAANLTAPVVVTQQNEAEVFKCIAAHPVVAGLLGNPRSLIAMA
;
A
#
# COMPACT_ATOMS: atom_id res chain seq x y z
N GLU A 1 -16.17 -12.90 -7.02
CA GLU A 1 -17.46 -13.00 -7.73
C GLU A 1 -18.47 -12.01 -7.15
N ASP A 2 -18.54 -11.88 -5.82
CA ASP A 2 -19.40 -10.91 -5.11
C ASP A 2 -19.26 -9.46 -5.59
N LEU A 3 -18.04 -8.94 -5.78
CA LEU A 3 -17.84 -7.57 -6.26
C LEU A 3 -18.43 -7.32 -7.67
N ILE A 4 -18.43 -8.33 -8.54
CA ILE A 4 -18.99 -8.22 -9.88
C ILE A 4 -20.51 -8.20 -9.79
N ALA A 5 -21.10 -9.02 -8.91
CA ALA A 5 -22.53 -8.98 -8.63
C ALA A 5 -22.94 -7.62 -8.02
N ASP A 6 -22.16 -7.09 -7.08
CA ASP A 6 -22.40 -5.77 -6.47
C ASP A 6 -22.30 -4.65 -7.51
N LEU A 7 -21.32 -4.70 -8.41
CA LEU A 7 -21.18 -3.71 -9.49
C LEU A 7 -22.32 -3.83 -10.52
N LYS A 8 -22.73 -5.04 -10.89
CA LYS A 8 -23.89 -5.26 -11.77
C LYS A 8 -25.18 -4.75 -11.09
N ALA A 9 -25.41 -5.07 -9.82
CA ALA A 9 -26.53 -4.57 -9.04
C ALA A 9 -26.52 -3.04 -8.92
N LEU A 10 -25.36 -2.43 -8.68
CA LEU A 10 -25.20 -0.98 -8.71
C LEU A 10 -25.53 -0.41 -10.09
N SER A 11 -25.07 -1.05 -11.17
CA SER A 11 -25.38 -0.60 -12.53
C SER A 11 -26.89 -0.65 -12.82
N GLU A 12 -27.58 -1.68 -12.35
CA GLU A 12 -29.03 -1.87 -12.52
C GLU A 12 -29.84 -0.89 -11.67
N LEU A 13 -29.45 -0.67 -10.42
CA LEU A 13 -30.04 0.35 -9.55
C LEU A 13 -29.91 1.76 -10.12
N TRP A 14 -28.83 2.02 -10.86
CA TRP A 14 -28.56 3.31 -11.49
C TRP A 14 -29.24 3.48 -12.86
N CYS A 15 -29.41 2.40 -13.63
CA CYS A 15 -30.17 2.40 -14.87
C CYS A 15 -31.69 2.39 -14.63
N GLY A 16 -32.12 1.87 -13.48
CA GLY A 16 -33.51 1.96 -13.01
C GLY A 16 -33.88 3.39 -12.62
N ARG A 17 -35.09 3.83 -12.96
CA ARG A 17 -35.63 5.18 -12.65
C ARG A 17 -35.69 5.53 -11.15
N HIS A 18 -35.30 4.63 -10.25
CA HIS A 18 -35.25 4.87 -8.82
C HIS A 18 -33.83 5.13 -8.35
N ARG A 19 -33.43 6.40 -8.36
CA ARG A 19 -32.29 6.86 -7.56
C ARG A 19 -32.63 6.63 -6.07
N PRO A 20 -31.95 5.73 -5.35
CA PRO A 20 -32.08 5.69 -3.91
C PRO A 20 -31.50 7.01 -3.41
N ARG A 21 -32.31 7.87 -2.80
CA ARG A 21 -31.91 9.24 -2.41
C ARG A 21 -30.77 9.31 -1.40
N ASP A 22 -30.34 8.19 -0.84
CA ASP A 22 -29.61 8.19 0.44
C ASP A 22 -28.33 7.34 0.47
N TRP A 23 -27.95 6.64 -0.61
CA TRP A 23 -26.76 5.77 -0.55
C TRP A 23 -25.43 6.56 -0.55
N TRP A 24 -25.41 7.81 -1.05
CA TRP A 24 -24.24 8.70 -0.99
C TRP A 24 -24.14 9.54 0.30
N ARG A 25 -25.07 9.40 1.27
CA ARG A 25 -25.07 10.23 2.50
C ARG A 25 -23.89 9.99 3.44
N VAL A 26 -23.00 9.03 3.15
CA VAL A 26 -21.76 8.83 3.92
C VAL A 26 -20.65 9.83 3.52
N ALA A 27 -20.76 10.49 2.36
CA ALA A 27 -19.82 11.54 1.95
C ALA A 27 -20.55 12.89 1.91
N GLY A 28 -20.66 13.53 3.08
CA GLY A 28 -21.28 14.84 3.21
C GLY A 28 -20.54 15.90 2.39
N CYS A 29 -21.17 16.40 1.33
CA CYS A 29 -20.88 17.70 0.71
C CYS A 29 -22.11 18.11 -0.12
N ALA A 30 -22.97 18.94 0.46
CA ALA A 30 -24.03 19.63 -0.27
C ALA A 30 -23.41 20.77 -1.10
N GLY A 31 -23.70 20.82 -2.41
CA GLY A 31 -23.62 22.08 -3.19
C GLY A 31 -22.70 22.13 -4.41
N ARG A 32 -21.92 21.09 -4.73
CA ARG A 32 -21.19 20.98 -6.00
C ARG A 32 -21.45 19.60 -6.59
N SER A 33 -21.36 19.44 -7.92
CA SER A 33 -21.40 18.13 -8.56
C SER A 33 -20.42 17.21 -7.83
N SER A 34 -20.96 16.35 -6.95
CA SER A 34 -20.16 15.53 -6.06
C SER A 34 -19.60 14.41 -6.91
N GLU A 35 -18.44 14.66 -7.52
CA GLU A 35 -17.73 13.61 -8.23
C GLU A 35 -17.31 12.55 -7.20
N ILE A 36 -17.71 11.31 -7.46
CA ILE A 36 -17.40 10.18 -6.58
C ILE A 36 -16.18 9.47 -7.18
N LEU A 37 -15.07 9.45 -6.44
CA LEU A 37 -13.89 8.68 -6.81
C LEU A 37 -13.93 7.30 -6.15
N LEU A 38 -14.04 6.25 -6.97
CA LEU A 38 -13.91 4.86 -6.54
C LEU A 38 -12.47 4.42 -6.72
N ILE A 39 -11.84 3.94 -5.65
CA ILE A 39 -10.48 3.41 -5.68
C ILE A 39 -10.56 1.90 -5.45
N LEU A 40 -10.19 1.12 -6.45
CA LEU A 40 -10.13 -0.35 -6.33
C LEU A 40 -8.67 -0.80 -6.45
N GLY A 41 -8.17 -1.46 -5.40
CA GLY A 41 -6.81 -2.02 -5.36
C GLY A 41 -6.78 -3.51 -5.73
N ASP A 42 -5.60 -4.03 -6.07
CA ASP A 42 -5.33 -5.45 -6.38
C ASP A 42 -6.32 -6.06 -7.40
N CYS A 43 -6.73 -5.26 -8.40
CA CYS A 43 -7.72 -5.66 -9.40
C CYS A 43 -7.12 -6.49 -10.55
N ASP A 44 -5.92 -7.07 -10.39
CA ASP A 44 -5.22 -7.79 -11.46
C ASP A 44 -6.06 -8.88 -12.12
N HIS A 45 -6.72 -9.71 -11.30
CA HIS A 45 -7.56 -10.79 -11.80
C HIS A 45 -8.85 -10.26 -12.46
N LEU A 46 -9.44 -9.19 -11.92
CA LEU A 46 -10.68 -8.60 -12.43
C LEU A 46 -10.47 -7.79 -13.70
N ALA A 47 -9.35 -7.07 -13.80
CA ALA A 47 -9.06 -6.18 -14.91
C ALA A 47 -8.99 -6.93 -16.26
N HIS A 48 -8.66 -8.22 -16.26
CA HIS A 48 -8.64 -9.07 -17.45
C HIS A 48 -9.96 -9.78 -17.73
N GLN A 49 -10.92 -9.76 -16.80
CA GLN A 49 -12.21 -10.41 -16.98
C GLN A 49 -13.15 -9.53 -17.77
N ARG A 50 -13.53 -9.98 -18.97
CA ARG A 50 -14.43 -9.26 -19.88
C ARG A 50 -15.72 -8.79 -19.21
N GLU A 51 -16.33 -9.60 -18.36
CA GLU A 51 -17.56 -9.23 -17.66
C GLU A 51 -17.38 -8.03 -16.72
N PHE A 52 -16.26 -7.99 -15.99
CA PHE A 52 -15.92 -6.86 -15.14
C PHE A 52 -15.70 -5.60 -15.98
N GLN A 53 -14.97 -5.74 -17.10
CA GLN A 53 -14.75 -4.65 -18.04
C GLN A 53 -16.06 -4.05 -18.59
N GLU A 54 -17.00 -4.92 -19.00
CA GLU A 54 -18.30 -4.53 -19.54
C GLU A 54 -19.20 -3.89 -18.49
N ALA A 55 -19.22 -4.42 -17.26
CA ALA A 55 -19.96 -3.84 -16.14
C ALA A 55 -19.42 -2.44 -15.78
N MET A 56 -18.10 -2.30 -15.65
CA MET A 56 -17.44 -1.02 -15.37
C MET A 56 -17.68 0.01 -16.47
N GLY A 57 -17.56 -0.38 -17.73
CA GLY A 57 -17.86 0.50 -18.87
C GLY A 57 -19.33 0.92 -18.92
N SER A 58 -20.24 0.08 -18.43
CA SER A 58 -21.67 0.44 -18.34
C SER A 58 -21.94 1.43 -17.20
N ILE A 59 -21.33 1.24 -16.03
CA ILE A 59 -21.43 2.17 -14.90
C ILE A 59 -20.87 3.55 -15.28
N LEU A 60 -19.67 3.60 -15.85
CA LEU A 60 -19.00 4.86 -16.21
C LEU A 60 -19.77 5.63 -17.28
N ARG A 61 -20.44 4.94 -18.23
CA ARG A 61 -21.31 5.57 -19.23
C ARG A 61 -22.63 6.07 -18.64
N ALA A 62 -23.24 5.30 -17.73
CA ALA A 62 -24.49 5.67 -17.10
C ALA A 62 -24.31 6.79 -16.04
N CYS A 63 -23.14 6.84 -15.41
CA CYS A 63 -22.90 7.65 -14.22
C CYS A 63 -21.73 8.63 -14.42
N GLY A 64 -21.98 9.75 -15.10
CA GLY A 64 -20.95 10.76 -15.41
C GLY A 64 -20.27 11.43 -14.20
N ALA A 65 -20.85 11.29 -13.00
CA ALA A 65 -20.30 11.79 -11.74
C ALA A 65 -19.24 10.85 -11.14
N TYR A 66 -19.07 9.63 -11.64
CA TYR A 66 -18.08 8.72 -11.10
C TYR A 66 -16.75 8.83 -11.84
N ARG A 67 -15.68 8.70 -11.07
CA ARG A 67 -14.32 8.48 -11.54
C ARG A 67 -13.84 7.21 -10.87
N VAL A 68 -13.11 6.38 -11.60
CA VAL A 68 -12.59 5.13 -11.09
C VAL A 68 -11.08 5.14 -11.25
N LEU A 69 -10.38 4.90 -10.14
CA LEU A 69 -8.95 4.62 -10.11
C LEU A 69 -8.77 3.14 -9.82
N LEU A 70 -8.09 2.44 -10.71
CA LEU A 70 -7.73 1.04 -10.51
C LEU A 70 -6.24 0.87 -10.28
N GLY A 71 -5.91 0.14 -9.24
CA GLY A 71 -4.57 -0.39 -9.02
C GLY A 71 -4.46 -1.80 -9.57
N THR A 72 -3.59 -2.00 -10.55
CA THR A 72 -3.16 -3.30 -11.06
C THR A 72 -1.63 -3.38 -11.07
N ARG A 73 -1.09 -4.57 -10.89
CA ARG A 73 0.33 -4.90 -11.05
C ARG A 73 0.65 -5.28 -12.50
N SER A 74 -0.33 -5.87 -13.18
CA SER A 74 -0.26 -6.27 -14.58
C SER A 74 -0.72 -5.15 -15.48
N ARG A 75 -0.12 -5.10 -16.68
CA ARG A 75 -0.53 -4.19 -17.74
C ARG A 75 -1.93 -4.59 -18.22
N ILE A 76 -2.85 -3.63 -18.26
CA ILE A 76 -4.18 -3.86 -18.81
C ILE A 76 -4.11 -3.64 -20.32
N GLU A 77 -4.42 -4.69 -21.09
CA GLU A 77 -4.45 -4.66 -22.55
C GLU A 77 -5.88 -4.91 -23.06
N ASN A 78 -6.22 -4.36 -24.23
CA ASN A 78 -7.48 -4.62 -24.94
C ASN A 78 -8.76 -4.44 -24.09
N THR A 79 -8.97 -3.23 -23.57
CA THR A 79 -10.10 -2.93 -22.70
C THR A 79 -11.33 -2.41 -23.47
N SER A 80 -12.53 -2.82 -23.04
CA SER A 80 -13.81 -2.32 -23.54
C SER A 80 -14.41 -1.13 -22.74
N TRP A 81 -13.60 -0.43 -21.95
CA TRP A 81 -14.09 0.42 -20.84
C TRP A 81 -14.52 1.83 -21.29
N GLY A 82 -14.31 2.16 -22.56
CA GLY A 82 -14.50 3.50 -23.11
C GLY A 82 -13.23 4.35 -23.02
N LEU A 83 -13.36 5.61 -22.60
CA LEU A 83 -12.23 6.54 -22.45
C LEU A 83 -11.54 6.33 -21.10
N PHE A 84 -10.28 5.92 -21.11
CA PHE A 84 -9.48 5.76 -19.90
C PHE A 84 -8.06 6.31 -20.13
N LYS A 85 -7.43 6.71 -19.03
CA LYS A 85 -6.02 7.08 -18.99
C LYS A 85 -5.28 6.04 -18.18
N VAL A 86 -4.30 5.39 -18.80
CA VAL A 86 -3.37 4.51 -18.09
C VAL A 86 -2.21 5.36 -17.59
N VAL A 87 -1.92 5.27 -16.30
CA VAL A 87 -0.73 5.85 -15.70
C VAL A 87 0.11 4.70 -15.18
N HIS A 88 1.27 4.50 -15.81
CA HIS A 88 2.27 3.56 -15.30
C HIS A 88 3.08 4.27 -14.23
N HIS A 89 3.11 3.70 -13.02
CA HIS A 89 3.97 4.18 -11.95
C HIS A 89 4.86 3.04 -11.51
N GLU A 90 6.17 3.24 -11.60
CA GLU A 90 7.13 2.30 -11.06
C GLU A 90 7.10 2.40 -9.54
N LEU A 91 6.77 1.29 -8.88
CA LEU A 91 6.84 1.21 -7.43
C LEU A 91 8.23 0.72 -7.06
N HIS A 92 9.00 1.59 -6.42
CA HIS A 92 10.26 1.21 -5.81
C HIS A 92 10.02 0.73 -4.37
N GLY A 93 10.90 -0.15 -3.90
CA GLY A 93 10.93 -0.51 -2.49
C GLY A 93 11.16 0.72 -1.61
N LEU A 94 10.80 0.60 -0.32
CA LEU A 94 11.18 1.57 0.68
C LEU A 94 12.69 1.76 0.69
N ASN A 95 13.14 3.01 0.84
CA ASN A 95 14.55 3.26 1.08
C ASN A 95 15.00 2.60 2.41
N ALA A 96 16.30 2.37 2.54
CA ALA A 96 16.93 1.72 3.70
C ALA A 96 16.43 2.25 5.06
N MET A 97 16.34 3.57 5.19
CA MET A 97 15.89 4.25 6.41
C MET A 97 14.41 3.95 6.72
N ALA A 98 13.56 4.03 5.70
CA ALA A 98 12.13 3.73 5.81
C ALA A 98 11.89 2.24 6.06
N SER A 99 12.70 1.34 5.49
CA SER A 99 12.66 -0.10 5.77
C SER A 99 13.00 -0.40 7.23
N ALA A 100 14.10 0.17 7.75
CA ALA A 100 14.49 0.01 9.15
C ALA A 100 13.43 0.58 10.11
N ARG A 101 12.87 1.75 9.78
CA ARG A 101 11.78 2.35 10.55
C ARG A 101 10.51 1.49 10.54
N LEU A 102 10.12 0.96 9.38
CA LEU A 102 8.96 0.08 9.27
C LEU A 102 9.16 -1.21 10.06
N PHE A 103 10.35 -1.82 9.92
CA PHE A 103 10.73 -3.00 10.67
C PHE A 103 10.61 -2.76 12.19
N LEU A 104 11.27 -1.72 12.72
CA LEU A 104 11.19 -1.40 14.15
C LEU A 104 9.77 -1.09 14.65
N ARG A 105 8.90 -0.54 13.80
CA ARG A 105 7.49 -0.29 14.16
C ARG A 105 6.65 -1.56 14.22
N ARG A 106 7.09 -2.64 13.57
CA ARG A 106 6.35 -3.90 13.45
C ARG A 106 6.94 -5.00 14.31
N VAL A 107 8.20 -4.89 14.70
CA VAL A 107 8.80 -5.82 15.65
C VAL A 107 8.13 -5.62 17.01
N HIS A 108 7.40 -6.65 17.44
CA HIS A 108 6.65 -6.63 18.70
C HIS A 108 7.47 -7.10 19.91
N ARG A 109 8.80 -7.17 19.78
CA ARG A 109 9.74 -7.53 20.86
C ARG A 109 10.90 -6.54 20.98
N PRO A 110 11.54 -6.43 22.15
CA PRO A 110 12.81 -5.70 22.26
C PRO A 110 13.86 -6.32 21.34
N ILE A 111 14.51 -5.48 20.53
CA ILE A 111 15.68 -5.86 19.74
C ILE A 111 16.92 -5.58 20.58
N LEU A 112 17.87 -6.51 20.62
CA LEU A 112 19.12 -6.37 21.37
C LEU A 112 20.25 -5.88 20.46
N TRP A 113 21.23 -5.16 21.01
CA TRP A 113 22.37 -4.66 20.23
C TRP A 113 23.17 -5.77 19.53
N ARG A 114 23.30 -6.95 20.15
CA ARG A 114 23.91 -8.14 19.52
C ARG A 114 23.22 -8.61 18.23
N GLU A 115 21.95 -8.28 18.03
CA GLU A 115 21.18 -8.66 16.84
C GLU A 115 21.36 -7.66 15.70
N VAL A 116 21.83 -6.45 16.01
CA VAL A 116 21.96 -5.34 15.07
C VAL A 116 23.41 -5.12 14.66
N VAL A 117 24.35 -5.29 15.59
CA VAL A 117 25.78 -5.10 15.37
C VAL A 117 26.38 -6.41 14.83
N GLN A 118 26.79 -6.42 13.57
CA GLN A 118 27.56 -7.52 13.01
C GLN A 118 29.05 -7.37 13.38
N GLY A 119 29.71 -8.50 13.67
CA GLY A 119 31.00 -8.58 14.36
C GLY A 119 32.19 -7.82 13.76
N GLU A 120 32.06 -7.22 12.57
CA GLU A 120 33.11 -6.38 11.96
C GLU A 120 33.11 -4.92 12.46
N GLN A 121 32.07 -4.47 13.18
CA GLN A 121 32.02 -3.11 13.74
C GLN A 121 32.47 -3.00 15.20
N LEU A 122 32.81 -4.11 15.85
CA LEU A 122 33.49 -4.10 17.15
C LEU A 122 34.99 -3.85 16.94
N GLY A 123 35.34 -2.62 16.56
CA GLY A 123 36.68 -2.10 16.82
C GLY A 123 36.90 -2.03 18.34
N ASP A 124 38.14 -2.28 18.75
CA ASP A 124 38.64 -2.57 20.12
C ASP A 124 38.48 -1.42 21.17
N GLY A 125 37.42 -0.63 21.06
CA GLY A 125 37.18 0.56 21.89
C GLY A 125 35.78 1.15 21.72
N ALA A 126 34.72 0.33 21.64
CA ALA A 126 33.35 0.80 21.49
C ALA A 126 32.85 1.56 22.75
N THR A 127 33.11 2.86 22.83
CA THR A 127 32.56 3.79 23.84
C THR A 127 31.13 4.28 23.51
N GLY A 128 30.40 3.55 22.66
CA GLY A 128 29.04 3.91 22.21
C GLY A 128 27.91 3.12 22.90
N PRO A 129 26.64 3.38 22.58
CA PRO A 129 25.48 2.66 23.13
C PRO A 129 25.47 1.15 22.86
N ALA A 130 26.30 0.69 21.90
CA ALA A 130 26.55 -0.72 21.61
C ALA A 130 27.58 -1.39 22.56
N ALA A 131 28.14 -0.66 23.54
CA ALA A 131 29.09 -1.21 24.52
C ALA A 131 28.51 -2.38 25.33
N ASN A 132 27.19 -2.40 25.53
CA ASN A 132 26.49 -3.54 26.11
C ASN A 132 25.61 -4.24 25.08
N LEU A 133 26.15 -5.31 24.49
CA LEU A 133 25.49 -6.11 23.45
C LEU A 133 24.18 -6.78 23.92
N THR A 134 23.98 -6.94 25.22
CA THR A 134 22.77 -7.54 25.80
C THR A 134 21.69 -6.52 26.15
N ALA A 135 22.00 -5.22 26.06
CA ALA A 135 21.02 -4.17 26.29
C ALA A 135 20.04 -4.06 25.10
N PRO A 136 18.76 -3.70 25.36
CA PRO A 136 17.82 -3.40 24.30
C PRO A 136 18.21 -2.13 23.54
N VAL A 137 17.93 -2.13 22.25
CA VAL A 137 18.08 -0.97 21.36
C VAL A 137 16.98 0.04 21.71
N VAL A 138 17.39 1.21 22.20
CA VAL A 138 16.49 2.33 22.48
C VAL A 138 16.75 3.43 21.45
N VAL A 139 15.73 3.76 20.67
CA VAL A 139 15.79 4.84 19.68
C VAL A 139 15.56 6.17 20.38
N THR A 140 16.55 7.06 20.30
CA THR A 140 16.54 8.44 20.79
C THR A 140 16.87 9.37 19.62
N GLN A 141 16.57 10.66 19.74
CA GLN A 141 16.89 11.63 18.68
C GLN A 141 18.40 11.69 18.35
N GLN A 142 19.27 11.34 19.30
CA GLN A 142 20.73 11.42 19.14
C GLN A 142 21.31 10.19 18.42
N ASN A 143 20.71 9.01 18.57
CA ASN A 143 21.20 7.75 17.99
C ASN A 143 20.31 7.19 16.87
N GLU A 144 19.18 7.83 16.54
CA GLU A 144 18.20 7.36 15.54
C GLU A 144 18.83 7.03 14.19
N ALA A 145 19.68 7.92 13.67
CA ALA A 145 20.32 7.74 12.37
C ALA A 145 21.27 6.53 12.34
N GLU A 146 22.02 6.31 13.43
CA GLU A 146 22.95 5.20 13.55
C GLU A 146 22.21 3.87 13.72
N VAL A 147 21.21 3.83 14.60
CA VAL A 147 20.37 2.64 14.83
C VAL A 147 19.71 2.20 13.52
N PHE A 148 19.08 3.12 12.79
CA PHE A 148 18.44 2.77 11.53
C PHE A 148 19.44 2.36 10.45
N LYS A 149 20.64 2.95 10.42
CA LYS A 149 21.70 2.52 9.50
C LYS A 149 22.10 1.08 9.77
N CYS A 150 22.31 0.70 11.03
CA CYS A 150 22.69 -0.67 11.39
C CYS A 150 21.57 -1.67 11.09
N ILE A 151 20.32 -1.32 11.40
CA ILE A 151 19.17 -2.18 11.11
C ILE A 151 18.96 -2.33 9.59
N ALA A 152 19.09 -1.25 8.83
CA ALA A 152 18.97 -1.31 7.38
C ALA A 152 20.08 -2.15 6.73
N ALA A 153 21.29 -2.13 7.29
CA ALA A 153 22.42 -2.94 6.85
C ALA A 153 22.28 -4.41 7.26
N HIS A 154 21.37 -4.76 8.17
CA HIS A 154 21.17 -6.14 8.59
C HIS A 154 20.73 -7.01 7.40
N PRO A 155 21.39 -8.15 7.10
CA PRO A 155 21.16 -8.94 5.90
C PRO A 155 19.70 -9.36 5.69
N VAL A 156 18.99 -9.66 6.78
CA VAL A 156 17.57 -10.02 6.73
C VAL A 156 16.71 -8.83 6.29
N VAL A 157 17.03 -7.60 6.71
CA VAL A 157 16.29 -6.40 6.32
C VAL A 157 16.70 -5.96 4.91
N ALA A 158 18.01 -5.92 4.63
CA ALA A 158 18.58 -5.57 3.34
C ALA A 158 18.09 -6.53 2.23
N GLY A 159 18.01 -7.82 2.51
CA GLY A 159 17.54 -8.84 1.57
C GLY A 159 16.07 -8.72 1.17
N LEU A 160 15.27 -7.93 1.90
CA LEU A 160 13.86 -7.68 1.56
C LEU A 160 13.69 -6.53 0.56
N LEU A 161 14.77 -5.85 0.15
CA LEU A 161 14.79 -4.83 -0.90
C LEU A 161 13.70 -3.76 -0.73
N GLY A 162 13.38 -3.41 0.51
CA GLY A 162 12.37 -2.42 0.83
C GLY A 162 10.92 -2.83 0.59
N ASN A 163 10.62 -4.12 0.39
CA ASN A 163 9.25 -4.60 0.25
C ASN A 163 8.48 -4.47 1.58
N PRO A 164 7.46 -3.58 1.68
CA PRO A 164 6.75 -3.35 2.93
C PRO A 164 6.03 -4.60 3.45
N ARG A 165 5.45 -5.40 2.56
CA ARG A 165 4.70 -6.60 2.94
C ARG A 165 5.62 -7.65 3.53
N SER A 166 6.78 -7.87 2.93
CA SER A 166 7.77 -8.81 3.45
C SER A 166 8.39 -8.32 4.76
N LEU A 167 8.65 -7.01 4.89
CA LEU A 167 9.13 -6.41 6.15
C LEU A 167 8.14 -6.60 7.29
N ILE A 168 6.84 -6.40 7.03
CA ILE A 168 5.78 -6.61 8.02
C ILE A 168 5.65 -8.09 8.40
N ALA A 169 5.77 -9.01 7.45
CA ALA A 169 5.63 -10.44 7.72
C ALA A 169 6.81 -11.05 8.50
N MET A 170 7.99 -10.42 8.41
CA MET A 170 9.22 -10.85 9.07
C MET A 170 9.39 -10.27 10.48
N ALA A 171 8.84 -9.07 10.71
CA ALA A 171 8.91 -8.35 11.97
C ALA A 171 7.98 -8.93 13.06
#